data_AF-A0AAV2ZUR0-F1
#
_entry.id   AF-A0AAV2ZUR0-F1
#
_cell.length_a   1.000
_cell.length_b   1.000
_cell.length_c   1.000
_cell.angle_alpha   90.00
_cell.angle_beta   90.00
_cell.angle_gamma   90.00
#
_symmetry.space_group_name_H-M   'P 1'
#
loop_
_entity.id
_entity.type
_entity.pdbx_description
1 polymer ?
#
loop_
_entity_poly.entity_id
_entity_poly.type
_entity_poly.pdbx_seq_one_letter_code
_entity_poly.pdbx_strand_id
1 'polypeptide(L)' 'MTSMLRHLLAFVLIILALSLATSAAPSEPQHPGGQATPEQLAQYYSDLYQYITFITRPRFGKRWDEVGVEDVPSY' A
#
# COMPACT_ATOMS: atom_id res chain seq x y z
N MET A 1 0.33 -40.67 -12.13
CA MET A 1 0.05 -40.15 -10.77
C MET A 1 1.04 -39.06 -10.35
N THR A 2 2.35 -39.25 -10.58
CA THR A 2 3.41 -38.25 -10.28
C THR A 2 3.31 -36.95 -11.10
N SER A 3 2.85 -37.03 -12.37
CA SER A 3 2.65 -35.84 -13.22
C SER A 3 1.61 -34.88 -12.62
N MET A 4 0.43 -35.36 -12.23
CA MET A 4 -0.61 -34.53 -11.63
C MET A 4 -0.17 -33.87 -10.31
N LEU A 5 0.59 -34.60 -9.49
CA LEU A 5 1.14 -34.09 -8.23
C LEU A 5 2.14 -32.94 -8.46
N ARG A 6 2.98 -33.03 -9.49
CA ARG A 6 3.93 -31.96 -9.88
C ARG A 6 3.23 -30.68 -10.31
N HIS A 7 2.16 -30.81 -11.09
CA HIS A 7 1.41 -29.63 -11.57
C HIS A 7 0.69 -28.95 -10.40
N LEU A 8 0.10 -29.72 -9.49
CA LEU A 8 -0.55 -29.19 -8.29
C LEU A 8 0.45 -28.45 -7.39
N LEU A 9 1.63 -29.04 -7.15
CA LEU A 9 2.72 -28.38 -6.41
C LEU A 9 3.14 -27.06 -7.07
N ALA A 10 3.34 -27.06 -8.40
CA ALA A 10 3.72 -25.86 -9.13
C ALA A 10 2.66 -24.75 -9.01
N PHE A 11 1.38 -25.09 -9.12
CA PHE A 11 0.28 -24.14 -8.92
C PHE A 11 0.29 -23.52 -7.51
N VAL A 12 0.48 -24.34 -6.47
CA VAL A 12 0.57 -23.86 -5.08
C VAL A 12 1.74 -22.90 -4.90
N LEU A 13 2.91 -23.20 -5.47
CA LEU A 13 4.08 -22.34 -5.41
C LEU A 13 3.87 -21.00 -6.14
N ILE A 14 3.21 -21.03 -7.31
CA ILE A 14 2.87 -19.82 -8.07
C ILE A 14 1.91 -18.93 -7.27
N ILE A 15 0.86 -19.51 -6.66
CA ILE A 15 -0.10 -18.77 -5.84
C ILE A 15 0.59 -18.16 -4.61
N LEU A 16 1.48 -18.89 -3.96
CA LEU A 16 2.24 -18.40 -2.80
C LEU A 16 3.17 -17.23 -3.19
N ALA A 17 3.86 -17.33 -4.34
CA ALA A 17 4.71 -16.26 -4.85
C ALA A 17 3.91 -14.99 -5.19
N LEU A 18 2.71 -15.14 -5.79
CA LEU A 18 1.82 -14.01 -6.06
C LEU A 18 1.25 -13.39 -4.78
N SER A 19 0.94 -14.19 -3.77
CA SER A 19 0.38 -13.71 -2.50
C SER A 19 1.41 -12.94 -1.67
N LEU A 20 2.70 -13.27 -1.80
CA LEU A 20 3.79 -12.50 -1.20
C LEU A 20 3.98 -11.14 -1.90
N ALA A 21 3.60 -11.04 -3.17
CA ALA A 21 3.63 -9.80 -3.94
C ALA A 21 2.42 -8.89 -3.69
N THR A 22 1.30 -9.42 -3.20
CA THR A 22 0.18 -8.59 -2.72
C THR A 22 0.53 -8.07 -1.34
N SER A 23 0.90 -6.80 -1.26
CA SER A 23 1.19 -6.15 0.02
C SER A 23 -0.02 -6.30 0.93
N ALA A 24 0.09 -7.15 1.96
CA ALA A 24 -0.74 -7.04 3.13
C ALA A 24 -0.71 -5.58 3.60
N ALA A 25 -1.82 -5.05 4.11
CA ALA A 25 -1.90 -3.66 4.56
C ALA A 25 -0.64 -3.32 5.39
N PRO A 26 0.12 -2.26 5.04
CA PRO A 26 1.37 -1.96 5.73
C PRO A 26 1.08 -1.83 7.23
N SER A 27 1.74 -2.64 8.04
CA SER A 27 1.69 -2.51 9.50
C SER A 27 2.28 -1.15 9.88
N GLU A 28 1.77 -0.54 10.95
CA GLU A 28 2.32 0.72 11.45
C GLU A 28 3.82 0.56 11.74
N PRO A 29 4.69 1.38 11.10
CA PRO A 29 6.13 1.23 11.27
C PRO A 29 6.55 1.65 12.68
N GLN A 30 7.34 0.81 13.34
CA GLN A 30 7.84 1.11 14.69
C GLN A 30 9.08 1.99 14.63
N HIS A 31 9.11 3.03 15.47
CA HIS A 31 10.26 3.92 15.55
C HIS A 31 11.48 3.18 16.14
N PRO A 32 12.65 3.16 15.45
CA PRO A 32 13.82 2.38 15.86
C PRO A 32 14.53 2.90 17.14
N GLY A 33 14.01 3.96 17.77
CA GLY A 33 14.53 4.51 19.02
C GLY A 33 15.69 5.48 18.83
N GLY A 34 16.14 6.12 19.93
CA GLY A 34 17.12 7.21 19.90
C GLY A 34 18.58 6.81 19.62
N GLN A 35 18.87 5.52 19.43
CA GLN A 35 20.21 4.98 19.13
C GLN A 35 20.26 4.25 17.77
N ALA A 36 19.27 4.52 16.90
CA ALA A 36 19.19 3.91 15.59
C ALA A 36 20.33 4.36 14.67
N THR A 37 20.83 3.44 13.83
CA THR A 37 21.79 3.80 12.79
C THR A 37 21.10 4.62 11.68
N PRO A 38 21.84 5.42 10.90
CA PRO A 38 21.24 6.21 9.81
C PRO A 38 20.51 5.34 8.77
N GLU A 39 20.97 4.11 8.54
CA GLU A 39 20.31 3.15 7.65
C GLU A 39 18.94 2.71 8.20
N GLN A 40 18.86 2.43 9.50
CA GLN A 40 17.61 2.05 10.16
C GLN A 40 16.60 3.21 10.15
N LEU A 41 17.08 4.45 10.32
CA LEU A 41 16.24 5.64 10.18
C LEU A 41 15.73 5.81 8.75
N ALA A 42 16.59 5.65 7.75
CA ALA A 42 16.19 5.74 6.35
C ALA A 42 15.10 4.72 6.01
N GLN A 43 15.24 3.47 6.48
CA GLN A 43 14.22 2.44 6.32
C GLN A 43 12.92 2.78 7.05
N TYR A 44 13.00 3.29 8.28
CA TYR A 44 11.83 3.74 9.03
C TYR A 44 11.07 4.83 8.27
N TYR A 45 11.78 5.81 7.70
CA TYR A 45 11.14 6.86 6.92
C TYR A 45 10.50 6.33 5.64
N SER A 46 11.16 5.42 4.90
CA SER A 46 10.55 4.82 3.71
C SER A 46 9.26 4.08 4.04
N ASP A 47 9.27 3.30 5.11
CA ASP A 47 8.12 2.53 5.55
C ASP A 47 6.98 3.47 6.02
N LEU A 48 7.32 4.55 6.71
CA LEU A 48 6.38 5.58 7.16
C LEU A 48 5.75 6.33 5.99
N TYR A 49 6.52 6.71 4.97
CA TYR A 49 5.98 7.33 3.75
C TYR A 49 5.00 6.40 3.04
N GLN A 50 5.35 5.12 2.92
CA GLN A 50 4.51 4.13 2.28
C GLN A 50 3.21 3.88 3.06
N TYR A 51 3.30 3.81 4.40
CA TYR A 51 2.16 3.70 5.29
C TYR A 51 1.21 4.89 5.14
N ILE A 52 1.70 6.12 5.30
CA ILE A 52 0.90 7.35 5.16
C ILE A 52 0.22 7.36 3.79
N THR A 53 1.01 7.17 2.73
CA THR A 53 0.49 7.15 1.36
C THR A 53 -0.64 6.14 1.23
N PHE A 54 -0.50 4.94 1.80
CA PHE A 54 -1.53 3.92 1.77
C PHE A 54 -2.80 4.33 2.52
N ILE A 55 -2.68 4.83 3.75
CA ILE A 55 -3.84 5.17 4.60
C ILE A 55 -4.56 6.44 4.15
N THR A 56 -3.85 7.39 3.52
CA THR A 56 -4.42 8.66 3.05
C THR A 56 -4.84 8.63 1.58
N ARG A 57 -4.67 7.52 0.85
CA ARG A 57 -5.17 7.46 -0.54
C ARG A 57 -6.67 7.74 -0.53
N PRO A 58 -7.13 8.77 -1.25
CA PRO A 58 -8.55 9.05 -1.34
C PRO A 58 -9.25 7.83 -1.96
N ARG A 59 -10.18 7.22 -1.22
CA ARG A 59 -10.92 6.03 -1.68
C ARG A 59 -12.11 6.38 -2.58
N PHE A 60 -12.51 7.64 -2.56
CA PHE A 60 -13.52 8.21 -3.44
C PHE A 60 -12.85 9.34 -4.22
N GLY A 61 -12.83 9.23 -5.55
CA GLY A 61 -12.34 10.29 -6.41
C GLY A 61 -13.11 11.59 -6.18
N LYS A 62 -12.43 12.72 -6.42
CA LYS A 62 -12.93 14.11 -6.35
C LYS A 62 -14.43 14.21 -6.70
N ARG A 63 -15.30 14.24 -5.69
CA ARG A 63 -16.74 14.55 -5.83
C ARG A 63 -17.01 16.04 -5.59
N TRP A 64 -16.06 16.90 -5.99
CA TRP A 64 -16.48 18.25 -6.32
C TRP A 64 -17.15 18.07 -7.68
N ASP A 65 -18.43 17.69 -7.60
CA ASP A 65 -19.38 18.01 -8.64
C ASP A 65 -19.08 19.44 -9.07
N GLU A 66 -19.13 19.70 -10.37
CA GLU A 66 -19.29 21.04 -10.91
C GLU A 66 -20.59 21.62 -10.31
N VAL A 67 -20.55 22.03 -9.04
CA VAL A 67 -21.54 22.92 -8.47
C VAL A 67 -21.29 24.21 -9.23
N GLY A 68 -22.15 24.42 -10.22
CA GLY A 68 -22.03 25.44 -11.25
C GLY A 68 -21.52 26.75 -10.68
N VAL A 69 -20.42 27.23 -11.26
CA VAL A 69 -19.86 28.57 -11.03
C VAL A 69 -20.75 29.61 -11.74
N GLU A 70 -22.08 29.49 -11.66
CA GLU A 70 -23.02 30.47 -12.21
C GLU A 70 -23.70 31.34 -11.15
N ASP A 71 -23.62 31.00 -9.86
CA ASP A 71 -24.29 31.78 -8.81
C ASP A 71 -23.31 32.51 -7.88
N VAL A 72 -22.39 33.31 -8.43
CA VAL A 72 -21.69 34.34 -7.66
C VAL A 72 -22.43 35.67 -7.87
N PRO A 73 -23.16 36.20 -6.85
CA PRO A 73 -23.79 37.50 -7.00
C PRO A 73 -22.70 38.56 -7.06
N SER A 74 -22.68 39.32 -8.16
CA SER A 74 -21.90 40.55 -8.29
C SER A 74 -22.40 41.56 -7.26
N TYR A 75 -21.64 41.74 -6.18
CA TYR A 75 -21.75 42.89 -5.28
C TYR A 75 -20.66 43.91 -5.62
#